data_AF-J9SKH6-F1
#
_entry.id   AF-J9SKH6-F1
#
_cell.length_a   1.000
_cell.length_b   1.000
_cell.length_c   1.000
_cell.angle_alpha   90.00
_cell.angle_beta   90.00
_cell.angle_gamma   90.00
#
_symmetry.space_group_name_H-M   'P 1'
#
loop_
_entity.id
_entity.type
_entity.pdbx_description
1 polymer ?
#
loop_
_entity_poly.entity_id
_entity_poly.type
_entity_poly.pdbx_seq_one_letter_code
_entity_poly.pdbx_strand_id
1 'polypeptide(L)'
;MTAASKAAQTAQDRLSREERTEESRRKRHEERAQRASDRDRRELDDRLSRAESAIENTIRAVQQPKPEKLRVLWLGASSLGDLRVGRELKIIRKMVQSAQHRESVEIDSRTAATIDDLLDGLTEFRPHVVHFSGHSDDDLIEFERDEDVIHEGTVVSAEAFANAVSSVDDPPSLVLLNSCNSAAQAELLVDGVVPFAIGMTDEVFDADAIAYAGRFYGTVANGQSIAAAHRVAKSKLEMDEDLSGDELPQLFVADGFDAESTRLVEPPDA
;
A
#
# COMPACT_ATOMS: atom_id res chain seq x y z
N MET A 1 37.63 79.71 54.91
CA MET A 1 37.37 78.25 54.82
C MET A 1 38.34 77.52 55.74
N THR A 2 37.83 76.75 56.69
CA THR A 2 38.61 76.02 57.71
C THR A 2 39.25 74.75 57.14
N ALA A 3 40.38 74.31 57.71
CA ALA A 3 41.11 73.10 57.28
C ALA A 3 40.24 71.83 57.24
N ALA A 4 39.21 71.76 58.10
CA ALA A 4 38.23 70.67 58.13
C ALA A 4 37.38 70.56 56.84
N SER A 5 37.05 71.69 56.20
CA SER A 5 36.25 71.71 54.97
C SER A 5 37.03 71.20 53.75
N LYS A 6 38.34 71.47 53.68
CA LYS A 6 39.23 70.93 52.63
C LYS A 6 39.44 69.42 52.78
N ALA A 7 39.59 68.93 54.01
CA ALA A 7 39.76 67.50 54.28
C ALA A 7 38.48 66.71 53.93
N ALA A 8 37.30 67.24 54.26
CA ALA A 8 36.02 66.65 53.89
C ALA A 8 35.82 66.59 52.38
N GLN A 9 36.12 67.67 51.65
CA GLN A 9 36.04 67.71 50.19
C GLN A 9 36.94 66.66 49.54
N THR A 10 38.17 66.52 50.04
CA THR A 10 39.16 65.57 49.51
C THR A 10 38.75 64.11 49.76
N ALA A 11 38.13 63.82 50.91
CA ALA A 11 37.59 62.50 51.20
C ALA A 11 36.40 62.16 50.29
N GLN A 12 35.54 63.14 50.01
CA GLN A 12 34.37 62.98 49.14
C GLN A 12 34.75 62.77 47.67
N ASP A 13 35.80 63.46 47.19
CA ASP A 13 36.36 63.24 45.85
C ASP A 13 37.02 61.86 45.71
N ARG A 14 37.59 61.32 46.80
CA ARG A 14 38.23 59.99 46.80
C ARG A 14 37.18 58.88 46.76
N LEU A 15 36.12 59.01 47.57
CA LEU A 15 34.96 58.11 47.56
C LEU A 15 34.27 58.08 46.19
N SER A 16 33.99 59.24 45.60
CA SER A 16 33.35 59.29 44.27
C SER A 16 34.23 58.72 43.15
N ARG A 17 35.56 58.82 43.26
CA ARG A 17 36.49 58.15 42.34
C ARG A 17 36.48 56.63 42.53
N GLU A 18 36.45 56.14 43.76
CA GLU A 18 36.37 54.71 44.06
C GLU A 18 35.04 54.11 43.57
N GLU A 19 33.91 54.78 43.80
CA GLU A 19 32.59 54.38 43.30
C GLU A 19 32.55 54.28 41.78
N ARG A 20 33.06 55.29 41.06
CA ARG A 20 33.17 55.25 39.58
C ARG A 20 34.07 54.12 39.08
N THR A 21 35.09 53.76 39.85
CA THR A 21 36.03 52.68 39.49
C THR A 21 35.37 51.32 39.68
N GLU A 22 34.63 51.11 40.77
CA GLU A 22 33.85 49.91 41.04
C GLU A 22 32.68 49.73 40.04
N GLU A 23 31.96 50.80 39.73
CA GLU A 23 30.88 50.78 38.72
C GLU A 23 31.42 50.41 37.33
N SER A 24 32.58 50.98 36.95
CA SER A 24 33.26 50.65 35.69
C SER A 24 33.74 49.18 35.66
N ARG A 25 34.23 48.65 36.78
CA ARG A 25 34.62 47.22 36.90
C ARG A 25 33.42 46.30 36.76
N ARG A 26 32.31 46.61 37.44
CA ARG A 26 31.07 45.83 37.38
C ARG A 26 30.48 45.83 35.98
N LYS A 27 30.41 46.99 35.33
CA LYS A 27 29.95 47.11 33.93
C LYS A 27 30.80 46.29 32.97
N ARG A 28 32.14 46.31 33.11
CA ARG A 28 33.05 45.46 32.31
C ARG A 28 32.84 43.97 32.57
N HIS A 29 32.53 43.58 33.81
CA HIS A 29 32.24 42.20 34.15
C HIS A 29 30.91 41.73 33.53
N GLU A 30 29.87 42.54 33.62
CA GLU A 30 28.56 42.30 32.98
C GLU A 30 28.70 42.23 31.45
N GLU A 31 29.42 43.16 30.81
CA GLU A 31 29.70 43.13 29.37
C GLU A 31 30.48 41.89 28.93
N ARG A 32 31.44 41.42 29.75
CA ARG A 32 32.19 40.18 29.48
C ARG A 32 31.30 38.94 29.61
N ALA A 33 30.47 38.89 30.65
CA ALA A 33 29.51 37.81 30.85
C ALA A 33 28.50 37.74 29.69
N GLN A 34 27.99 38.89 29.24
CA GLN A 34 27.09 38.98 28.10
C GLN A 34 27.75 38.46 26.81
N ARG A 35 28.99 38.90 26.53
CA ARG A 35 29.75 38.43 25.36
C ARG A 35 30.05 36.93 25.39
N ALA A 36 30.32 36.38 26.57
CA ALA A 36 30.50 34.93 26.73
C ALA A 36 29.20 34.18 26.43
N SER A 37 28.08 34.62 27.00
CA SER A 37 26.76 34.03 26.73
C SER A 37 26.35 34.12 25.26
N ASP A 38 26.63 35.24 24.58
CA ASP A 38 26.36 35.40 23.15
C ASP A 38 27.22 34.47 22.29
N ARG A 39 28.47 34.21 22.71
CA ARG A 39 29.36 33.27 22.04
C ARG A 39 28.84 31.84 22.19
N ASP A 40 28.48 31.45 23.39
CA ASP A 40 27.97 30.10 23.69
C ASP A 40 26.68 29.83 22.91
N ARG A 41 25.78 30.83 22.84
CA ARG A 41 24.54 30.72 22.04
C ARG A 41 24.82 30.51 20.55
N ARG A 42 25.76 31.28 19.97
CA ARG A 42 26.15 31.11 18.56
C ARG A 42 26.78 29.76 18.28
N GLU A 43 27.57 29.24 19.21
CA GLU A 43 28.17 27.91 19.07
C GLU A 43 27.09 26.82 19.11
N LEU A 44 26.08 26.98 19.97
CA LEU A 44 24.95 26.05 20.06
C LEU A 44 24.10 26.08 18.78
N ASP A 45 23.79 27.26 18.26
CA ASP A 45 23.05 27.44 17.00
C ASP A 45 23.79 26.83 15.81
N ASP A 46 25.11 27.01 15.72
CA ASP A 46 25.94 26.42 14.66
C ASP A 46 25.98 24.87 14.76
N ARG A 47 26.05 24.31 15.98
CA ARG A 47 25.97 22.86 16.19
C ARG A 47 24.61 22.30 15.79
N LEU A 48 23.52 23.00 16.14
CA LEU A 48 22.15 22.62 15.76
C LEU A 48 22.00 22.63 14.25
N SER A 49 22.40 23.70 13.58
CA SER A 49 22.32 23.82 12.12
C SER A 49 23.13 22.73 11.40
N ARG A 50 24.33 22.40 11.90
CA ARG A 50 25.13 21.29 11.37
C ARG A 50 24.48 19.94 11.61
N ALA A 51 23.85 19.72 12.77
CA ALA A 51 23.15 18.48 13.07
C ALA A 51 21.91 18.31 12.18
N GLU A 52 21.11 19.37 12.01
CA GLU A 52 19.97 19.40 11.09
C GLU A 52 20.41 19.08 9.66
N SER A 53 21.46 19.75 9.18
CA SER A 53 22.02 19.49 7.85
C SER A 53 22.56 18.06 7.71
N ALA A 54 23.16 17.49 8.75
CA ALA A 54 23.64 16.11 8.75
C ALA A 54 22.47 15.11 8.74
N ILE A 55 21.38 15.39 9.46
CA ILE A 55 20.17 14.57 9.45
C ILE A 55 19.51 14.63 8.08
N GLU A 56 19.32 15.81 7.49
CA GLU A 56 18.75 15.97 6.15
C GLU A 56 19.58 15.25 5.08
N ASN A 57 20.91 15.40 5.13
CA ASN A 57 21.80 14.70 4.21
C ASN A 57 21.75 13.18 4.39
N THR A 58 21.60 12.70 5.63
CA THR A 58 21.46 11.27 5.93
C THR A 58 20.13 10.74 5.41
N ILE A 59 19.02 11.45 5.63
CA ILE A 59 17.69 11.11 5.09
C ILE A 59 17.72 11.09 3.56
N ARG A 60 18.43 12.02 2.92
CA ARG A 60 18.58 12.06 1.46
C ARG A 60 19.47 10.94 0.92
N ALA A 61 20.49 10.54 1.68
CA ALA A 61 21.40 9.47 1.31
C ALA A 61 20.78 8.07 1.51
N VAL A 62 19.90 7.92 2.50
CA VAL A 62 19.02 6.76 2.64
C VAL A 62 17.94 6.88 1.56
N GLN A 63 18.17 6.24 0.41
CA GLN A 63 17.11 6.09 -0.60
C GLN A 63 15.87 5.52 0.10
N GLN A 64 14.76 6.26 0.10
CA GLN A 64 13.48 5.76 0.57
C GLN A 64 13.22 4.40 -0.12
N PRO A 65 12.77 3.36 0.62
CA PRO A 65 12.39 2.12 -0.02
C PRO A 65 11.36 2.44 -1.09
N LYS A 66 11.58 1.91 -2.30
CA LYS A 66 10.60 2.08 -3.38
C LYS A 66 9.27 1.47 -2.92
N PRO A 67 8.13 2.09 -3.25
CA PRO A 67 6.83 1.50 -2.99
C PRO A 67 6.80 0.05 -3.49
N GLU A 68 6.29 -0.85 -2.66
CA GLU A 68 6.15 -2.26 -3.02
C GLU A 68 5.21 -2.39 -4.22
N LYS A 69 5.56 -3.26 -5.16
CA LYS A 69 4.69 -3.52 -6.31
C LYS A 69 3.48 -4.34 -5.86
N LEU A 70 2.33 -4.05 -6.45
CA LEU A 70 1.18 -4.93 -6.40
C LEU A 70 1.48 -6.26 -7.09
N ARG A 71 1.81 -7.27 -6.28
CA ARG A 71 1.91 -8.68 -6.68
C ARG A 71 0.54 -9.33 -6.84
N VAL A 72 0.23 -9.78 -8.05
CA VAL A 72 -0.98 -10.52 -8.41
C VAL A 72 -0.57 -11.93 -8.82
N LEU A 73 -0.99 -12.94 -8.05
CA LEU A 73 -0.91 -14.33 -8.46
C LEU A 73 -2.15 -14.63 -9.31
N TRP A 74 -1.96 -14.89 -10.59
CA TRP A 74 -3.02 -15.26 -11.52
C TRP A 74 -2.93 -16.76 -11.82
N LEU A 75 -4.01 -17.47 -11.52
CA LEU A 75 -4.16 -18.92 -11.69
C LEU A 75 -5.23 -19.16 -12.75
N GLY A 76 -4.85 -19.85 -13.83
CA GLY A 76 -5.77 -20.24 -14.90
C GLY A 76 -5.86 -21.76 -15.01
N ALA A 77 -7.04 -22.32 -14.74
CA ALA A 77 -7.34 -23.74 -14.87
C ALA A 77 -8.45 -23.98 -15.90
N SER A 78 -8.22 -24.85 -16.88
CA SER A 78 -9.16 -25.15 -17.95
C SER A 78 -8.94 -26.58 -18.45
N SER A 79 -9.14 -27.55 -17.55
CA SER A 79 -8.96 -29.00 -17.74
C SER A 79 -9.70 -29.57 -18.96
N LEU A 80 -10.89 -29.02 -19.26
CA LEU A 80 -11.72 -29.37 -20.42
C LEU A 80 -11.41 -28.57 -21.70
N GLY A 81 -10.60 -27.51 -21.59
CA GLY A 81 -10.22 -26.64 -22.72
C GLY A 81 -11.36 -25.76 -23.27
N ASP A 82 -12.45 -25.60 -22.52
CA ASP A 82 -13.67 -24.88 -22.89
C ASP A 82 -13.68 -23.40 -22.44
N LEU A 83 -12.81 -23.02 -21.51
CA LEU A 83 -12.64 -21.63 -21.07
C LEU A 83 -11.54 -20.90 -21.84
N ARG A 84 -11.65 -19.58 -21.97
CA ARG A 84 -10.62 -18.75 -22.62
C ARG A 84 -9.74 -18.04 -21.61
N VAL A 85 -9.28 -18.75 -20.57
CA VAL A 85 -8.41 -18.22 -19.50
C VAL A 85 -7.15 -17.52 -20.05
N GLY A 86 -6.56 -18.03 -21.14
CA GLY A 86 -5.43 -17.36 -21.80
C GLY A 86 -5.79 -16.02 -22.47
N ARG A 87 -7.03 -15.88 -22.98
CA ARG A 87 -7.54 -14.61 -23.50
C ARG A 87 -7.78 -13.63 -22.37
N GLU A 88 -8.28 -14.10 -21.23
CA GLU A 88 -8.40 -13.30 -20.01
C GLU A 88 -7.07 -12.68 -19.60
N LEU A 89 -6.04 -13.51 -19.39
CA LEU A 89 -4.70 -13.07 -19.02
C LEU A 89 -4.13 -12.07 -20.03
N LYS A 90 -4.34 -12.30 -21.33
CA LYS A 90 -3.93 -11.37 -22.39
C LYS A 90 -4.59 -10.00 -22.24
N ILE A 91 -5.89 -9.96 -21.93
CA ILE A 91 -6.63 -8.70 -21.75
C ILE A 91 -6.19 -8.00 -20.47
N ILE A 92 -6.04 -8.71 -19.35
CA ILE A 92 -5.53 -8.17 -18.08
C ILE A 92 -4.17 -7.50 -18.31
N ARG A 93 -3.21 -8.24 -18.89
CA ARG A 93 -1.86 -7.71 -19.17
C ARG A 93 -1.92 -6.47 -20.07
N LYS A 94 -2.73 -6.48 -21.12
CA LYS A 94 -2.91 -5.31 -22.01
C LYS A 94 -3.43 -4.09 -21.24
N MET A 95 -4.40 -4.30 -20.37
CA MET A 95 -5.03 -3.24 -19.59
C MET A 95 -4.08 -2.64 -18.55
N VAL A 96 -3.33 -3.48 -17.84
CA VAL A 96 -2.28 -3.04 -16.90
C VAL A 96 -1.16 -2.30 -17.63
N GLN A 97 -0.66 -2.81 -18.76
CA GLN A 97 0.39 -2.15 -19.55
C GLN A 97 -0.02 -0.77 -20.08
N SER A 98 -1.31 -0.54 -20.29
CA SER A 98 -1.84 0.75 -20.77
C SER A 98 -2.16 1.73 -19.63
N ALA A 99 -2.04 1.30 -18.38
CA ALA A 99 -2.41 2.10 -17.20
C ALA A 99 -1.29 3.06 -16.77
N GLN A 100 -1.66 4.05 -15.94
CA GLN A 100 -0.76 5.09 -15.45
C GLN A 100 0.39 4.52 -14.61
N HIS A 101 0.11 3.57 -13.72
CA HIS A 101 1.08 3.00 -12.78
C HIS A 101 1.46 1.55 -13.14
N ARG A 102 1.56 1.26 -14.44
CA ARG A 102 1.86 -0.09 -14.96
C ARG A 102 3.12 -0.74 -14.34
N GLU A 103 4.12 0.05 -13.98
CA GLU A 103 5.39 -0.45 -13.42
C GLU A 103 5.24 -0.89 -11.95
N SER A 104 4.16 -0.49 -11.30
CA SER A 104 3.81 -0.82 -9.91
C SER A 104 3.00 -2.11 -9.80
N VAL A 105 2.73 -2.82 -10.90
CA VAL A 105 1.98 -4.08 -10.91
C VAL A 105 2.87 -5.19 -11.45
N GLU A 106 2.91 -6.31 -10.72
CA GLU A 106 3.61 -7.52 -11.08
C GLU A 106 2.62 -8.68 -11.10
N ILE A 107 2.54 -9.40 -12.21
CA ILE A 107 1.63 -10.53 -12.39
C ILE A 107 2.48 -11.79 -12.56
N ASP A 108 2.45 -12.68 -11.56
CA ASP A 108 2.88 -14.07 -11.72
C ASP A 108 1.69 -14.87 -12.26
N SER A 109 1.86 -15.49 -13.43
CA SER A 109 0.76 -16.19 -14.10
C SER A 109 1.09 -17.66 -14.26
N ARG A 110 0.29 -18.51 -13.63
CA ARG A 110 0.39 -19.97 -13.71
C ARG A 110 -0.81 -20.50 -14.50
N THR A 111 -0.53 -21.03 -15.68
CA THR A 111 -1.51 -21.64 -16.58
C THR A 111 -1.55 -23.13 -16.39
N ALA A 112 -2.68 -23.77 -16.66
CA ALA A 112 -2.91 -25.16 -16.27
C ALA A 112 -2.67 -25.33 -14.75
N ALA A 113 -3.21 -24.37 -13.97
CA ALA A 113 -2.90 -24.24 -12.56
C ALA A 113 -3.37 -25.46 -11.76
N THR A 114 -2.43 -26.07 -11.05
CA THR A 114 -2.64 -27.16 -10.10
C THR A 114 -2.81 -26.63 -8.68
N ILE A 115 -3.10 -27.52 -7.72
CA ILE A 115 -3.13 -27.16 -6.30
C ILE A 115 -1.73 -26.74 -5.83
N ASP A 116 -0.67 -27.42 -6.30
CA ASP A 116 0.71 -27.08 -5.94
C ASP A 116 1.06 -25.68 -6.46
N ASP A 117 0.56 -25.29 -7.64
CA ASP A 117 0.73 -23.92 -8.16
C ASP A 117 0.12 -22.85 -7.24
N LEU A 118 -1.03 -23.12 -6.64
CA LEU A 118 -1.63 -22.23 -5.65
C LEU A 118 -0.75 -22.14 -4.40
N LEU A 119 -0.35 -23.28 -3.83
CA LEU A 119 0.39 -23.34 -2.57
C LEU A 119 1.80 -22.72 -2.70
N ASP A 120 2.52 -23.06 -3.78
CA ASP A 120 3.83 -22.50 -4.07
C ASP A 120 3.70 -21.00 -4.41
N GLY A 121 2.65 -20.59 -5.13
CA GLY A 121 2.37 -19.18 -5.40
C GLY A 121 2.14 -18.37 -4.12
N LEU A 122 1.35 -18.90 -3.18
CA LEU A 122 1.09 -18.23 -1.91
C LEU A 122 2.36 -18.09 -1.07
N THR A 123 3.18 -19.15 -1.00
CA THR A 123 4.35 -19.19 -0.11
C THR A 123 5.59 -18.50 -0.68
N GLU A 124 5.85 -18.64 -1.99
CA GLU A 124 7.05 -18.09 -2.64
C GLU A 124 6.83 -16.66 -3.14
N PHE A 125 5.68 -16.40 -3.78
CA PHE A 125 5.39 -15.11 -4.41
C PHE A 125 4.70 -14.12 -3.45
N ARG A 126 4.10 -14.61 -2.35
CA ARG A 126 3.43 -13.78 -1.32
C ARG A 126 2.52 -12.71 -1.93
N PRO A 127 1.50 -13.12 -2.69
CA PRO A 127 0.68 -12.20 -3.47
C PRO A 127 -0.17 -11.28 -2.57
N HIS A 128 -0.42 -10.07 -3.03
CA HIS A 128 -1.47 -9.22 -2.43
C HIS A 128 -2.84 -9.53 -3.02
N VAL A 129 -2.87 -10.07 -4.24
CA VAL A 129 -4.08 -10.48 -4.94
C VAL A 129 -3.93 -11.90 -5.44
N VAL A 130 -4.89 -12.77 -5.12
CA VAL A 130 -5.06 -14.05 -5.81
C VAL A 130 -6.22 -13.91 -6.79
N HIS A 131 -5.94 -14.18 -8.05
CA HIS A 131 -6.93 -14.24 -9.11
C HIS A 131 -7.06 -15.67 -9.59
N PHE A 132 -8.25 -16.23 -9.51
CA PHE A 132 -8.55 -17.54 -10.07
C PHE A 132 -9.48 -17.41 -11.28
N SER A 133 -9.11 -18.06 -12.38
CA SER A 133 -9.88 -18.15 -13.61
C SER A 133 -10.01 -19.62 -13.97
N GLY A 134 -11.24 -20.15 -13.96
CA GLY A 134 -11.49 -21.57 -14.16
C GLY A 134 -12.94 -21.93 -13.88
N HIS A 135 -13.22 -23.23 -13.79
CA HIS A 135 -14.54 -23.70 -13.39
C HIS A 135 -14.69 -23.63 -11.87
N SER A 136 -15.88 -23.19 -11.45
CA SER A 136 -16.37 -23.34 -10.09
C SER A 136 -17.87 -23.60 -10.12
N ASP A 137 -18.36 -24.16 -9.03
CA ASP A 137 -19.77 -24.23 -8.68
C ASP A 137 -19.90 -23.88 -7.19
N ASP A 138 -21.12 -23.72 -6.66
CA ASP A 138 -21.43 -23.17 -5.33
C ASP A 138 -20.48 -23.58 -4.18
N ASP A 139 -19.97 -24.81 -4.20
CA ASP A 139 -19.09 -25.34 -3.14
C ASP A 139 -17.65 -25.67 -3.59
N LEU A 140 -17.32 -25.51 -4.88
CA LEU A 140 -16.18 -26.19 -5.52
C LEU A 140 -15.38 -25.27 -6.45
N ILE A 141 -14.06 -25.41 -6.42
CA ILE A 141 -13.09 -24.76 -7.32
C ILE A 141 -12.28 -25.86 -8.02
N GLU A 142 -12.21 -25.84 -9.35
CA GLU A 142 -11.57 -26.90 -10.14
C GLU A 142 -10.15 -26.54 -10.58
N PHE A 143 -9.16 -27.30 -10.13
CA PHE A 143 -7.76 -27.19 -10.53
C PHE A 143 -7.37 -28.25 -11.57
N GLU A 144 -6.26 -28.04 -12.26
CA GLU A 144 -5.72 -29.00 -13.22
C GLU A 144 -4.98 -30.16 -12.53
N ARG A 145 -4.76 -31.26 -13.28
CA ARG A 145 -3.97 -32.42 -12.84
C ARG A 145 -2.63 -32.58 -13.56
N ASP A 146 -2.22 -31.55 -14.30
CA ASP A 146 -1.00 -31.57 -15.14
C ASP A 146 -0.97 -32.77 -16.11
N GLU A 147 -2.11 -33.03 -16.75
CA GLU A 147 -2.23 -34.06 -17.79
C GLU A 147 -2.20 -33.42 -19.18
N ASP A 148 -1.43 -34.01 -20.11
CA ASP A 148 -1.31 -33.56 -21.51
C ASP A 148 -2.59 -33.78 -22.36
N VAL A 149 -3.69 -34.21 -21.75
CA VAL A 149 -4.98 -34.51 -22.39
C VAL A 149 -6.12 -33.82 -21.66
N ILE A 150 -7.26 -33.67 -22.33
CA ILE A 150 -8.51 -33.26 -21.67
C ILE A 150 -8.82 -34.25 -20.56
N HIS A 151 -9.08 -33.73 -19.36
CA HIS A 151 -9.34 -34.51 -18.17
C HIS A 151 -10.36 -33.80 -17.28
N GLU A 152 -10.94 -34.55 -16.34
CA GLU A 152 -11.67 -33.95 -15.22
C GLU A 152 -10.66 -33.38 -14.24
N GLY A 153 -10.81 -32.12 -13.84
CA GLY A 153 -9.93 -31.47 -12.90
C GLY A 153 -10.06 -32.01 -11.48
N THR A 154 -9.19 -31.50 -10.61
CA THR A 154 -9.24 -31.74 -9.17
C THR A 154 -10.13 -30.71 -8.51
N VAL A 155 -11.21 -31.21 -7.92
CA VAL A 155 -12.16 -30.40 -7.18
C VAL A 155 -11.64 -30.11 -5.78
N VAL A 156 -11.61 -28.82 -5.42
CA VAL A 156 -11.25 -28.31 -4.10
C VAL A 156 -12.48 -27.63 -3.50
N SER A 157 -12.82 -27.92 -2.25
CA SER A 157 -13.94 -27.23 -1.61
C SER A 157 -13.60 -25.76 -1.32
N ALA A 158 -14.62 -24.90 -1.28
CA ALA A 158 -14.46 -23.50 -0.89
C ALA A 158 -13.72 -23.34 0.46
N GLU A 159 -14.05 -24.19 1.42
CA GLU A 159 -13.39 -24.25 2.74
C GLU A 159 -11.90 -24.63 2.63
N ALA A 160 -11.56 -25.63 1.81
CA ALA A 160 -10.17 -26.04 1.62
C ALA A 160 -9.35 -24.95 0.91
N PHE A 161 -9.95 -24.26 -0.07
CA PHE A 161 -9.34 -23.11 -0.72
C PHE A 161 -9.11 -21.95 0.26
N ALA A 162 -10.13 -21.60 1.05
CA ALA A 162 -10.03 -20.57 2.08
C ALA A 162 -8.93 -20.90 3.11
N ASN A 163 -8.87 -22.15 3.57
CA ASN A 163 -7.81 -22.62 4.46
C ASN A 163 -6.41 -22.50 3.83
N ALA A 164 -6.27 -22.82 2.54
CA ALA A 164 -4.99 -22.66 1.83
C ALA A 164 -4.55 -21.19 1.80
N VAL A 165 -5.48 -20.28 1.45
CA VAL A 165 -5.23 -18.82 1.42
C VAL A 165 -4.85 -18.27 2.80
N SER A 166 -5.48 -18.76 3.89
CA SER A 166 -5.18 -18.31 5.26
C SER A 166 -3.95 -18.99 5.89
N SER A 167 -3.34 -19.98 5.23
CA SER A 167 -2.24 -20.78 5.80
C SER A 167 -0.86 -20.12 5.71
N VAL A 168 -0.76 -18.94 5.09
CA VAL A 168 0.48 -18.18 4.97
C VAL A 168 0.55 -17.04 6.00
N ASP A 169 1.78 -16.65 6.36
CA ASP A 169 2.02 -15.57 7.34
C ASP A 169 1.40 -14.23 6.89
N ASP A 170 1.33 -14.00 5.58
CA ASP A 170 0.83 -12.77 4.96
C ASP A 170 -0.20 -13.12 3.89
N PRO A 171 -1.48 -13.35 4.27
CA PRO A 171 -2.53 -13.68 3.31
C PRO A 171 -2.81 -12.51 2.36
N PRO A 172 -3.34 -12.78 1.15
CA PRO A 172 -3.65 -11.73 0.19
C PRO A 172 -4.70 -10.76 0.74
N SER A 173 -4.61 -9.51 0.32
CA SER A 173 -5.61 -8.49 0.66
C SER A 173 -6.91 -8.65 -0.14
N LEU A 174 -6.82 -9.22 -1.34
CA LEU A 174 -7.96 -9.43 -2.22
C LEU A 174 -7.90 -10.82 -2.87
N VAL A 175 -9.03 -11.51 -2.90
CA VAL A 175 -9.23 -12.68 -3.77
C VAL A 175 -10.27 -12.33 -4.84
N LEU A 176 -9.97 -12.63 -6.10
CA LEU A 176 -10.91 -12.48 -7.22
C LEU A 176 -11.15 -13.86 -7.82
N LEU A 177 -12.34 -14.39 -7.62
CA LEU A 177 -12.81 -15.63 -8.23
C LEU A 177 -13.57 -15.28 -9.51
N ASN A 178 -12.91 -15.48 -10.66
CA ASN A 178 -13.46 -15.23 -11.98
C ASN A 178 -14.00 -16.52 -12.60
N SER A 179 -14.99 -17.09 -11.94
CA SER A 179 -15.55 -18.41 -12.23
C SER A 179 -17.03 -18.43 -11.86
N CYS A 180 -17.84 -19.23 -12.56
CA CYS A 180 -19.30 -19.24 -12.38
C CYS A 180 -19.70 -19.58 -10.93
N ASN A 181 -20.78 -18.97 -10.43
CA ASN A 181 -21.31 -19.24 -9.08
C ASN A 181 -20.23 -19.16 -7.96
N SER A 182 -19.32 -18.20 -8.04
CA SER A 182 -18.22 -18.00 -7.08
C SER A 182 -18.53 -17.00 -5.96
N ALA A 183 -19.73 -16.43 -5.92
CA ALA A 183 -20.14 -15.43 -4.94
C ALA A 183 -20.20 -15.99 -3.50
N ALA A 184 -20.69 -17.22 -3.31
CA ALA A 184 -20.79 -17.84 -1.98
C ALA A 184 -19.40 -18.10 -1.36
N GLN A 185 -18.44 -18.46 -2.19
CA GLN A 185 -17.05 -18.73 -1.84
C GLN A 185 -16.32 -17.41 -1.56
N ALA A 186 -16.63 -16.34 -2.30
CA ALA A 186 -16.14 -15.00 -2.01
C ALA A 186 -16.69 -14.48 -0.66
N GLU A 187 -17.95 -14.75 -0.34
CA GLU A 187 -18.53 -14.43 0.97
C GLU A 187 -17.82 -15.20 2.11
N LEU A 188 -17.57 -16.49 1.93
CA LEU A 188 -16.80 -17.30 2.89
C LEU A 188 -15.38 -16.75 3.11
N LEU A 189 -14.73 -16.27 2.05
CA LEU A 189 -13.38 -15.72 2.12
C LEU A 189 -13.29 -14.43 2.95
N VAL A 190 -14.33 -13.62 3.01
CA VAL A 190 -14.32 -12.42 3.86
C VAL A 190 -14.69 -12.71 5.32
N ASP A 191 -15.14 -13.93 5.63
CA ASP A 191 -15.34 -14.41 6.99
C ASP A 191 -14.01 -14.83 7.65
N GLY A 192 -13.14 -13.85 7.85
CA GLY A 192 -11.90 -14.00 8.60
C GLY A 192 -10.67 -14.48 7.82
N VAL A 193 -10.76 -14.63 6.49
CA VAL A 193 -9.61 -15.08 5.66
C VAL A 193 -8.94 -13.91 4.93
N VAL A 194 -9.69 -13.09 4.18
CA VAL A 194 -9.16 -11.91 3.48
C VAL A 194 -10.02 -10.66 3.68
N PRO A 195 -9.42 -9.46 3.61
CA PRO A 195 -10.17 -8.20 3.70
C PRO A 195 -11.25 -8.01 2.62
N PHE A 196 -10.97 -8.45 1.40
CA PHE A 196 -11.83 -8.25 0.23
C PHE A 196 -11.90 -9.51 -0.60
N ALA A 197 -13.08 -9.81 -1.13
CA ALA A 197 -13.25 -10.86 -2.12
C ALA A 197 -14.22 -10.41 -3.22
N ILE A 198 -14.00 -10.88 -4.44
CA ILE A 198 -14.89 -10.66 -5.57
C ILE A 198 -15.27 -12.02 -6.13
N GLY A 199 -16.57 -12.25 -6.32
CA GLY A 199 -17.11 -13.48 -6.91
C GLY A 199 -18.22 -13.18 -7.91
N MET A 200 -18.52 -14.18 -8.73
CA MET A 200 -19.55 -14.15 -9.77
C MET A 200 -20.82 -14.84 -9.28
N THR A 201 -21.98 -14.30 -9.64
CA THR A 201 -23.28 -14.68 -9.09
C THR A 201 -24.08 -15.67 -9.92
N ASP A 202 -23.92 -15.66 -11.24
CA ASP A 202 -24.63 -16.53 -12.19
C ASP A 202 -23.63 -17.14 -13.20
N GLU A 203 -24.13 -17.88 -14.20
CA GLU A 203 -23.37 -18.30 -15.39
C GLU A 203 -22.90 -17.05 -16.18
N VAL A 204 -21.84 -16.40 -15.70
CA VAL A 204 -21.18 -15.30 -16.40
C VAL A 204 -20.58 -15.86 -17.68
N PHE A 205 -20.98 -15.31 -18.82
CA PHE A 205 -20.35 -15.69 -20.08
C PHE A 205 -18.85 -15.38 -20.04
N ASP A 206 -18.04 -16.29 -20.57
CA ASP A 206 -16.56 -16.16 -20.63
C ASP A 206 -16.11 -14.79 -21.16
N ALA A 207 -16.86 -14.18 -22.09
CA ALA A 207 -16.56 -12.84 -22.58
C ALA A 207 -16.69 -11.72 -21.52
N ASP A 208 -17.68 -11.82 -20.64
CA ASP A 208 -17.99 -10.84 -19.60
C ASP A 208 -16.99 -10.96 -18.43
N ALA A 209 -16.70 -12.19 -18.01
CA ALA A 209 -15.62 -12.49 -17.07
C ALA A 209 -14.28 -11.87 -17.53
N ILE A 210 -13.96 -12.01 -18.82
CA ILE A 210 -12.76 -11.42 -19.42
C ILE A 210 -12.80 -9.90 -19.45
N ALA A 211 -13.94 -9.31 -19.83
CA ALA A 211 -14.11 -7.87 -19.91
C ALA A 211 -14.02 -7.22 -18.52
N TYR A 212 -14.65 -7.83 -17.52
CA TYR A 212 -14.62 -7.44 -16.14
C TYR A 212 -13.20 -7.44 -15.58
N ALA A 213 -12.50 -8.58 -15.62
CA ALA A 213 -11.16 -8.70 -15.07
C ALA A 213 -10.19 -7.70 -15.72
N GLY A 214 -10.26 -7.55 -17.05
CA GLY A 214 -9.49 -6.55 -17.78
C GLY A 214 -9.72 -5.12 -17.27
N ARG A 215 -10.99 -4.72 -17.11
CA ARG A 215 -11.30 -3.37 -16.61
C ARG A 215 -10.95 -3.17 -15.15
N PHE A 216 -11.17 -4.18 -14.32
CA PHE A 216 -10.84 -4.16 -12.92
C PHE A 216 -9.34 -3.86 -12.72
N TYR A 217 -8.46 -4.70 -13.27
CA TYR A 217 -7.01 -4.50 -13.13
C TYR A 217 -6.49 -3.24 -13.81
N GLY A 218 -7.05 -2.86 -14.96
CA GLY A 218 -6.70 -1.58 -15.59
C GLY A 218 -7.03 -0.38 -14.69
N THR A 219 -8.13 -0.45 -13.94
CA THR A 219 -8.58 0.62 -13.04
C THR A 219 -7.78 0.62 -11.74
N VAL A 220 -7.48 -0.55 -11.18
CA VAL A 220 -6.54 -0.72 -10.06
C VAL A 220 -5.15 -0.15 -10.42
N ALA A 221 -4.61 -0.49 -11.59
CA ALA A 221 -3.33 0.01 -12.07
C ALA A 221 -3.34 1.52 -12.40
N ASN A 222 -4.51 2.15 -12.45
CA ASN A 222 -4.67 3.62 -12.50
C ASN A 222 -4.81 4.25 -11.10
N GLY A 223 -4.50 3.48 -10.04
CA GLY A 223 -4.45 3.95 -8.66
C GLY A 223 -5.81 4.20 -8.04
N GLN A 224 -6.89 3.63 -8.59
CA GLN A 224 -8.24 3.75 -8.02
C GLN A 224 -8.44 2.78 -6.84
N SER A 225 -9.44 3.07 -5.99
CA SER A 225 -9.82 2.17 -4.91
C SER A 225 -10.48 0.88 -5.41
N ILE A 226 -10.52 -0.14 -4.56
CA ILE A 226 -11.14 -1.45 -4.90
C ILE A 226 -12.60 -1.25 -5.30
N ALA A 227 -13.38 -0.47 -4.54
CA ALA A 227 -14.79 -0.22 -4.84
C ALA A 227 -14.96 0.53 -6.18
N ALA A 228 -14.10 1.52 -6.47
CA ALA A 228 -14.15 2.23 -7.73
C ALA A 228 -13.78 1.32 -8.92
N ALA A 229 -12.75 0.48 -8.78
CA ALA A 229 -12.36 -0.49 -9.79
C ALA A 229 -13.46 -1.50 -10.08
N HIS A 230 -14.12 -2.00 -9.04
CA HIS A 230 -15.28 -2.89 -9.15
C HIS A 230 -16.44 -2.21 -9.90
N ARG A 231 -16.81 -0.99 -9.51
CA ARG A 231 -17.89 -0.24 -10.19
C ARG A 231 -17.60 0.02 -11.66
N VAL A 232 -16.38 0.45 -12.00
CA VAL A 232 -16.00 0.70 -13.40
C VAL A 232 -16.05 -0.58 -14.23
N ALA A 233 -15.65 -1.70 -13.65
CA ALA A 233 -15.72 -3.00 -14.31
C ALA A 233 -17.18 -3.45 -14.50
N LYS A 234 -18.06 -3.28 -13.51
CA LYS A 234 -19.51 -3.54 -13.65
C LYS A 234 -20.16 -2.67 -14.73
N SER A 235 -19.89 -1.37 -14.72
CA SER A 235 -20.41 -0.47 -15.76
C SER A 235 -19.94 -0.84 -17.16
N LYS A 236 -18.79 -1.51 -17.32
CA LYS A 236 -18.39 -2.03 -18.63
C LYS A 236 -19.33 -3.14 -19.10
N LEU A 237 -19.72 -4.04 -18.22
CA LEU A 237 -20.63 -5.13 -18.54
C LEU A 237 -22.01 -4.59 -18.90
N GLU A 238 -22.56 -3.70 -18.08
CA GLU A 238 -23.85 -3.02 -18.31
C GLU A 238 -23.88 -2.21 -19.62
N MET A 239 -22.72 -1.77 -20.13
CA MET A 239 -22.63 -0.99 -21.38
C MET A 239 -22.41 -1.86 -22.62
N ASP A 240 -21.77 -3.02 -22.47
CA ASP A 240 -21.54 -3.96 -23.57
C ASP A 240 -22.74 -4.83 -23.83
N GLU A 241 -23.37 -5.27 -22.76
CA GLU A 241 -24.48 -6.20 -22.72
C GLU A 241 -25.59 -5.60 -21.86
N ASP A 242 -26.85 -5.96 -22.11
CA ASP A 242 -28.00 -5.50 -21.30
C ASP A 242 -28.10 -6.30 -19.99
N LEU A 243 -26.95 -6.62 -19.38
CA LEU A 243 -26.83 -7.34 -18.11
C LEU A 243 -27.25 -6.44 -16.96
N SER A 244 -27.94 -7.01 -15.98
CA SER A 244 -28.50 -6.23 -14.88
C SER A 244 -28.32 -6.88 -13.52
N GLY A 245 -28.17 -6.03 -12.49
CA GLY A 245 -28.33 -6.40 -11.09
C GLY A 245 -27.56 -7.64 -10.65
N ASP A 246 -28.29 -8.74 -10.46
CA ASP A 246 -27.84 -9.99 -9.85
C ASP A 246 -26.98 -10.85 -10.80
N GLU A 247 -26.85 -10.50 -12.08
CA GLU A 247 -25.96 -11.18 -13.05
C GLU A 247 -24.52 -10.65 -12.98
N LEU A 248 -24.31 -9.55 -12.25
CA LEU A 248 -23.03 -8.86 -12.21
C LEU A 248 -22.16 -9.36 -11.05
N PRO A 249 -20.82 -9.31 -11.21
CA PRO A 249 -19.89 -9.61 -10.13
C PRO A 249 -20.22 -8.84 -8.86
N GLN A 250 -19.96 -9.46 -7.70
CA GLN A 250 -20.17 -8.87 -6.38
C GLN A 250 -18.84 -8.69 -5.65
N LEU A 251 -18.73 -7.59 -4.91
CA LEU A 251 -17.61 -7.29 -4.01
C LEU A 251 -18.06 -7.49 -2.57
N PHE A 252 -17.39 -8.41 -1.88
CA PHE A 252 -17.54 -8.69 -0.47
C PHE A 252 -16.43 -8.01 0.32
N VAL A 253 -16.76 -7.52 1.51
CA VAL A 253 -15.85 -6.76 2.37
C VAL A 253 -15.95 -7.31 3.78
N ALA A 254 -14.81 -7.68 4.36
CA ALA A 254 -14.72 -8.15 5.74
C ALA A 254 -14.99 -7.02 6.74
N ASP A 255 -15.45 -7.38 7.94
CA ASP A 255 -15.72 -6.43 9.00
C ASP A 255 -14.49 -5.56 9.35
N GLY A 256 -14.69 -4.25 9.42
CA GLY A 256 -13.64 -3.29 9.77
C GLY A 256 -12.77 -2.82 8.61
N PHE A 257 -13.01 -3.30 7.38
CA PHE A 257 -12.34 -2.83 6.18
C PHE A 257 -13.24 -1.91 5.34
N ASP A 258 -12.62 -1.03 4.55
CA ASP A 258 -13.32 -0.08 3.67
C ASP A 258 -12.75 -0.15 2.24
N ALA A 259 -13.56 -0.65 1.31
CA ALA A 259 -13.19 -0.76 -0.09
C ALA A 259 -13.21 0.59 -0.84
N GLU A 260 -13.86 1.63 -0.31
CA GLU A 260 -13.91 2.95 -0.93
C GLU A 260 -12.58 3.70 -0.79
N SER A 261 -11.90 3.52 0.35
CA SER A 261 -10.61 4.14 0.63
C SER A 261 -9.40 3.26 0.34
N THR A 262 -9.54 1.93 0.37
CA THR A 262 -8.43 1.00 0.10
C THR A 262 -8.00 1.05 -1.38
N ARG A 263 -6.71 1.33 -1.61
CA ARG A 263 -6.06 1.29 -2.93
C ARG A 263 -4.98 0.21 -2.91
N LEU A 264 -4.95 -0.63 -3.93
CA LEU A 264 -3.93 -1.67 -4.10
C LEU A 264 -2.67 -1.16 -4.82
N VAL A 265 -2.78 -0.03 -5.52
CA VAL A 265 -1.66 0.67 -6.15
C VAL A 265 -1.71 2.11 -5.67
N GLU A 266 -0.66 2.53 -4.98
CA GLU A 266 -0.48 3.93 -4.62
C GLU A 266 0.09 4.71 -5.81
N PRO A 267 -0.46 5.90 -6.12
CA PRO A 267 0.21 6.82 -7.02
C PRO A 267 1.55 7.21 -6.40
N PRO A 268 2.66 7.28 -7.15
CA PRO A 268 3.88 7.86 -6.61
C PRO A 268 3.58 9.29 -6.16
N ASP A 269 4.07 9.66 -4.97
CA ASP A 269 3.93 11.01 -4.40
C ASP A 269 4.26 12.06 -5.48
N ALA A 270 3.31 12.97 -5.71
CA ALA A 270 3.41 14.03 -6.72
C ALA A 270 4.45 15.11 -6.38
#